data_AF-A0A1M3F942-F1
#
_entry.id   AF-A0A1M3F942-F1
#
_cell.length_a   1.000
_cell.length_b   1.000
_cell.length_c   1.000
_cell.angle_alpha   90.00
_cell.angle_beta   90.00
_cell.angle_gamma   90.00
#
_symmetry.space_group_name_H-M   'P 1'
#
loop_
_entity.id
_entity.type
_entity.pdbx_description
1 polymer ?
#
loop_
_entity_poly.entity_id
_entity_poly.type
_entity_poly.pdbx_seq_one_letter_code
_entity_poly.pdbx_strand_id
1 'polypeptide(L)'
;MATNGAVPGDTRSLGKLVSDLSEQASRLVRAEVELAKQELAAKAKHAGIGSGMFLAAAVLAAYTVAVGIATVIIAIAVALPAWLASLIVFAAMLLVTVLLVVVGRAQVKKSAPPKPERVIENLREDVAAVKGGLHS
;
A
#
# COMPACT_ATOMS: atom_id res chain seq x y z
N MET A 1 -59.00 -17.22 -57.64
CA MET A 1 -59.40 -17.41 -56.24
C MET A 1 -58.48 -18.49 -55.67
N ALA A 2 -57.54 -18.27 -54.76
CA ALA A 2 -57.18 -17.13 -53.93
C ALA A 2 -55.65 -17.14 -53.70
N THR A 3 -55.09 -15.96 -53.46
CA THR A 3 -53.73 -15.73 -52.96
C THR A 3 -53.65 -16.12 -51.49
N ASN A 4 -52.62 -16.86 -51.07
CA ASN A 4 -52.26 -16.92 -49.65
C ASN A 4 -50.74 -16.98 -49.49
N GLY A 5 -50.14 -15.79 -49.48
CA GLY A 5 -48.86 -15.54 -48.83
C GLY A 5 -49.13 -15.16 -47.38
N ALA A 6 -48.45 -15.82 -46.46
CA ALA A 6 -48.22 -15.32 -45.11
C ALA A 6 -47.01 -16.07 -44.53
N VAL A 7 -45.81 -15.51 -44.72
CA VAL A 7 -44.62 -15.89 -43.94
C VAL A 7 -44.72 -15.11 -42.62
N PRO A 8 -44.83 -15.77 -41.45
CA PRO A 8 -44.87 -15.07 -40.17
C PRO A 8 -43.50 -14.43 -39.87
N GLY A 9 -43.45 -13.10 -39.87
CA GLY A 9 -42.22 -12.29 -39.76
C GLY A 9 -41.64 -12.16 -38.34
N ASP A 10 -40.34 -12.43 -38.25
CA ASP A 10 -39.23 -11.54 -37.81
C ASP A 10 -39.29 -10.74 -36.48
N THR A 11 -40.41 -10.69 -35.77
CA THR A 11 -40.51 -9.93 -34.50
C THR A 11 -39.87 -10.62 -33.30
N ARG A 12 -39.44 -11.88 -33.47
CA ARG A 12 -38.73 -12.67 -32.45
C ARG A 12 -37.19 -12.53 -32.54
N SER A 13 -36.64 -11.82 -33.53
CA SER A 13 -35.19 -11.73 -33.78
C SER A 13 -34.50 -10.59 -33.00
N LEU A 14 -35.06 -9.38 -32.98
CA LEU A 14 -34.50 -8.21 -32.26
C LEU A 14 -34.45 -8.40 -30.73
N GLY A 15 -35.50 -8.96 -30.13
CA GLY A 15 -35.52 -9.27 -28.70
C GLY A 15 -34.46 -10.32 -28.31
N LYS A 16 -34.18 -11.26 -29.22
CA LYS A 16 -33.13 -12.27 -29.05
C LYS A 16 -31.72 -11.66 -29.16
N LEU A 17 -31.50 -10.77 -30.12
CA LEU A 17 -30.23 -10.03 -30.28
C LEU A 17 -29.91 -9.16 -29.05
N VAL A 18 -30.88 -8.43 -28.52
CA VAL A 18 -30.70 -7.61 -27.30
C VAL A 18 -30.44 -8.50 -26.07
N SER A 19 -31.14 -9.63 -25.97
CA SER A 19 -30.87 -10.63 -24.92
C SER A 19 -29.45 -11.19 -25.03
N ASP A 20 -29.02 -11.59 -26.22
CA ASP A 20 -27.69 -12.18 -26.47
C ASP A 20 -26.58 -11.15 -26.23
N LEU A 21 -26.78 -9.88 -26.56
CA LEU A 21 -25.84 -8.79 -26.27
C LEU A 21 -25.76 -8.51 -24.76
N SER A 22 -26.90 -8.46 -24.06
CA SER A 22 -26.95 -8.29 -22.60
C SER A 22 -26.26 -9.43 -21.87
N GLU A 23 -26.43 -10.65 -22.36
CA GLU A 23 -25.77 -11.83 -21.82
C GLU A 23 -24.25 -11.82 -22.08
N GLN A 24 -23.82 -11.39 -23.27
CA GLN A 24 -22.39 -11.21 -23.59
C GLN A 24 -21.75 -10.12 -22.72
N ALA A 25 -22.40 -8.98 -22.57
CA ALA A 25 -21.93 -7.91 -21.70
C ALA A 25 -21.82 -8.38 -20.24
N SER A 26 -22.82 -9.14 -19.77
CA SER A 26 -22.81 -9.74 -18.43
C SER A 26 -21.67 -10.76 -18.26
N ARG A 27 -21.38 -11.56 -19.29
CA ARG A 27 -20.24 -12.49 -19.30
C ARG A 27 -18.91 -11.76 -19.26
N LEU A 28 -18.76 -10.68 -20.04
CA LEU A 28 -17.54 -9.88 -20.08
C LEU A 28 -17.26 -9.22 -18.73
N VAL A 29 -18.26 -8.58 -18.13
CA VAL A 29 -18.11 -7.96 -16.80
C VAL A 29 -17.70 -8.99 -15.75
N ARG A 30 -18.31 -10.18 -15.76
CA ARG A 30 -17.93 -11.28 -14.85
C ARG A 30 -16.49 -11.73 -15.09
N ALA A 31 -16.06 -11.82 -16.36
CA ALA A 31 -14.69 -12.17 -16.71
C ALA A 31 -13.68 -11.13 -16.21
N GLU A 32 -13.96 -9.84 -16.38
CA GLU A 32 -13.09 -8.76 -15.92
C GLU A 32 -12.97 -8.73 -14.39
N VAL A 33 -14.08 -8.96 -13.68
CA VAL A 33 -14.08 -9.10 -12.22
C VAL A 33 -13.25 -10.31 -11.79
N GLU A 34 -13.36 -11.44 -12.48
CA GLU A 34 -12.59 -12.63 -12.16
C GLU A 34 -11.09 -12.43 -12.42
N LEU A 35 -10.74 -11.77 -13.52
CA LEU A 35 -9.37 -11.39 -13.84
C LEU A 35 -8.80 -10.44 -12.77
N ALA A 36 -9.55 -9.38 -12.41
CA ALA A 36 -9.14 -8.44 -11.38
C ALA A 36 -8.96 -9.12 -10.02
N LYS A 37 -9.82 -10.08 -9.66
CA LYS A 37 -9.65 -10.89 -8.45
C LYS A 37 -8.37 -11.71 -8.49
N GLN A 38 -8.04 -12.35 -9.61
CA GLN A 38 -6.82 -13.13 -9.77
C GLN A 38 -5.57 -12.23 -9.66
N GLU A 39 -5.58 -11.07 -10.31
CA GLU A 39 -4.47 -10.12 -10.24
C GLU A 39 -4.29 -9.55 -8.83
N LEU A 40 -5.40 -9.18 -8.16
CA LEU A 40 -5.38 -8.72 -6.78
C LEU A 40 -4.91 -9.82 -5.82
N ALA A 41 -5.33 -11.08 -6.01
CA ALA A 41 -4.87 -12.20 -5.19
C ALA A 41 -3.37 -12.45 -5.39
N ALA A 42 -2.87 -12.40 -6.62
CA ALA A 42 -1.45 -12.53 -6.92
C ALA A 42 -0.63 -11.38 -6.29
N LYS A 43 -1.09 -10.13 -6.44
CA LYS A 43 -0.48 -8.95 -5.82
C LYS A 43 -0.50 -9.04 -4.29
N ALA A 44 -1.63 -9.43 -3.70
CA ALA A 44 -1.77 -9.59 -2.25
C ALA A 44 -0.86 -10.70 -1.71
N LYS A 45 -0.75 -11.83 -2.41
CA LYS A 45 0.18 -12.91 -2.04
C LYS A 45 1.62 -12.43 -2.10
N HIS A 46 2.02 -11.76 -3.16
CA HIS A 46 3.39 -11.29 -3.32
C HIS A 46 3.74 -10.21 -2.29
N ALA A 47 2.84 -9.24 -2.08
CA ALA A 47 2.96 -8.24 -1.04
C ALA A 47 3.01 -8.87 0.36
N GLY A 48 2.17 -9.88 0.63
CA GLY A 48 2.10 -10.60 1.91
C GLY A 48 3.37 -11.39 2.22
N ILE A 49 3.92 -12.11 1.24
CA ILE A 49 5.22 -12.80 1.37
C ILE A 49 6.32 -11.77 1.61
N GLY A 50 6.36 -10.69 0.82
CA GLY A 50 7.34 -9.62 0.99
C GLY A 50 7.28 -8.99 2.39
N SER A 51 6.09 -8.59 2.84
CA SER A 51 5.91 -8.03 4.19
C SER A 51 6.26 -9.03 5.30
N GLY A 52 5.93 -10.31 5.11
CA GLY A 52 6.27 -11.37 6.05
C GLY A 52 7.77 -11.58 6.17
N MET A 53 8.48 -11.60 5.04
CA MET A 53 9.95 -11.67 5.01
C MET A 53 10.60 -10.46 5.66
N PHE A 54 10.10 -9.24 5.40
CA PHE A 54 10.62 -8.04 6.05
C PHE A 54 10.41 -8.05 7.57
N LEU A 55 9.25 -8.51 8.05
CA LEU A 55 9.01 -8.65 9.48
C LEU A 55 9.94 -9.68 10.11
N ALA A 56 10.09 -10.85 9.48
CA ALA A 56 11.02 -11.89 9.95
C ALA A 56 12.47 -11.38 9.97
N ALA A 57 12.89 -10.69 8.92
CA ALA A 57 14.21 -10.06 8.83
C ALA A 57 14.42 -9.00 9.92
N ALA A 58 13.40 -8.18 10.22
CA ALA A 58 13.48 -7.17 11.28
C ALA A 58 13.66 -7.82 12.66
N VAL A 59 12.93 -8.90 12.95
CA VAL A 59 13.08 -9.66 14.20
C VAL A 59 14.47 -10.27 14.30
N LEU A 60 14.93 -10.96 13.24
CA LEU A 60 16.27 -11.53 13.20
C LEU A 60 17.35 -10.47 13.37
N ALA A 61 17.24 -9.34 12.67
CA ALA A 61 18.19 -8.23 12.80
C ALA A 61 18.24 -7.70 14.25
N ALA A 62 17.11 -7.59 14.94
CA ALA A 62 17.07 -7.19 16.35
C ALA A 62 17.85 -8.19 17.24
N TYR A 63 17.65 -9.50 17.05
CA TYR A 63 18.41 -10.52 17.77
C TYR A 63 19.89 -10.52 17.42
N THR A 64 20.26 -10.35 16.15
CA THR A 64 21.65 -10.24 15.71
C THR A 64 22.36 -9.07 16.37
N VAL A 65 21.69 -7.91 16.44
CA VAL A 65 22.23 -6.73 17.15
C VAL A 65 22.39 -7.03 18.64
N ALA A 66 21.40 -7.65 19.29
CA ALA A 66 21.48 -8.03 20.70
C ALA A 66 22.66 -8.97 20.99
N VAL A 67 22.86 -10.01 20.18
CA VAL A 67 23.99 -10.92 20.28
C VAL A 67 25.31 -10.19 20.05
N GLY A 68 25.39 -9.33 19.03
CA GLY A 68 26.59 -8.53 18.75
C GLY A 68 26.97 -7.61 19.90
N ILE A 69 26.00 -6.93 20.52
CA ILE A 69 26.20 -6.11 21.73
C ILE A 69 26.77 -6.97 22.86
N ALA A 70 26.17 -8.13 23.13
CA ALA A 70 26.65 -9.05 24.16
C ALA A 70 28.09 -9.53 23.87
N THR A 71 28.40 -9.87 22.61
CA THR A 71 29.76 -10.25 22.19
C THR A 71 30.77 -9.14 22.47
N VAL A 72 30.46 -7.89 22.12
CA VAL A 72 31.36 -6.75 22.40
C VAL A 72 31.55 -6.53 23.90
N ILE A 73 30.47 -6.62 24.69
CA ILE A 73 30.55 -6.51 26.15
C ILE A 73 31.47 -7.60 26.71
N ILE A 74 31.28 -8.86 26.32
CA ILE A 74 32.09 -9.99 26.78
C ILE A 74 33.55 -9.82 26.37
N ALA A 75 33.81 -9.38 25.14
CA ALA A 75 35.17 -9.14 24.65
C ALA A 75 35.89 -8.06 25.47
N ILE A 76 35.22 -6.95 25.77
CA ILE A 76 35.77 -5.89 26.62
C ILE A 76 35.92 -6.36 28.07
N ALA A 77 35.00 -7.19 28.55
CA ALA A 77 35.01 -7.71 29.92
C ALA A 77 36.21 -8.61 30.23
N VAL A 78 36.99 -9.03 29.21
CA VAL A 78 38.29 -9.69 29.39
C VAL A 78 39.31 -8.74 30.05
N ALA A 79 39.21 -7.43 29.80
CA ALA A 79 40.16 -6.43 30.29
C ALA A 79 39.66 -5.64 31.51
N LEU A 80 38.35 -5.60 31.77
CA LEU A 80 37.75 -4.83 32.85
C LEU A 80 36.45 -5.46 33.37
N PRO A 81 35.93 -5.08 34.55
CA PRO A 81 34.72 -5.68 35.10
C PRO A 81 33.50 -5.53 34.17
N ALA A 82 32.66 -6.56 34.12
CA ALA A 82 31.52 -6.63 33.21
C ALA A 82 30.55 -5.44 33.31
N TRP A 83 30.37 -4.88 34.51
CA TRP A 83 29.52 -3.70 34.73
C TRP A 83 30.06 -2.43 34.04
N LEU A 84 31.39 -2.27 33.97
CA LEU A 84 32.00 -1.13 33.32
C LEU A 84 32.03 -1.33 31.79
N ALA A 85 32.25 -2.57 31.34
CA ALA A 85 32.18 -2.94 29.94
C ALA A 85 30.77 -2.68 29.37
N SER A 86 29.72 -3.08 30.09
CA SER A 86 28.34 -2.83 29.68
C SER A 86 28.00 -1.34 29.65
N LEU A 87 28.49 -0.54 30.60
CA LEU A 87 28.30 0.92 30.59
C LEU A 87 28.97 1.60 29.39
N ILE A 88 30.20 1.19 29.04
CA ILE A 88 30.91 1.73 27.87
C ILE A 88 30.13 1.44 26.58
N VAL A 89 29.70 0.19 26.40
CA VAL A 89 28.93 -0.21 25.21
C VAL A 89 27.57 0.50 25.18
N PHE A 90 26.91 0.64 26.33
CA PHE A 90 25.66 1.39 26.45
C PHE A 90 25.83 2.87 26.05
N ALA A 91 26.87 3.53 26.54
CA ALA A 91 27.17 4.92 26.17
C ALA A 91 27.44 5.06 24.66
N ALA A 92 28.22 4.14 24.08
CA ALA A 92 28.46 4.11 22.64
C ALA A 92 27.16 3.93 21.84
N MET A 93 26.27 3.03 22.28
CA MET A 93 24.96 2.83 21.65
C MET A 93 24.05 4.05 21.76
N LEU A 94 24.07 4.78 22.88
CA LEU A 94 23.31 6.02 23.02
C LEU A 94 23.78 7.07 22.01
N LEU A 95 25.09 7.22 21.81
CA LEU A 95 25.64 8.15 20.82
C LEU A 95 25.17 7.78 19.41
N VAL A 96 25.26 6.50 19.03
CA VAL A 96 24.78 6.00 17.74
C VAL A 96 23.26 6.23 17.60
N THR A 97 22.48 5.95 18.64
CA THR A 97 21.02 6.15 18.63
C THR A 97 20.65 7.62 18.42
N VAL A 98 21.29 8.54 19.15
CA VAL A 98 21.07 9.99 18.99
C VAL A 98 21.41 10.41 17.56
N LEU A 99 22.54 9.95 17.02
CA LEU A 99 22.94 10.24 15.64
C LEU A 99 21.90 9.74 14.63
N LEU A 100 21.46 8.50 14.75
CA LEU A 100 20.44 7.91 13.86
C LEU A 100 19.11 8.66 13.96
N VAL A 101 18.67 9.05 15.16
CA VAL A 101 17.44 9.84 15.35
C VAL A 101 17.56 11.20 14.66
N VAL A 102 18.69 11.89 14.82
CA VAL A 102 18.91 13.21 14.20
C VAL A 102 18.95 13.10 12.68
N VAL A 103 19.72 12.15 12.13
CA VAL A 103 19.83 11.92 10.68
C VAL A 103 18.49 11.46 10.11
N GLY A 104 17.83 10.50 10.74
CA GLY A 104 16.52 10.00 10.33
C GLY A 104 15.49 11.13 10.29
N ARG A 105 15.45 11.98 11.31
CA ARG A 105 14.55 13.13 11.33
C ARG A 105 14.87 14.15 10.24
N ALA A 106 16.16 14.35 9.92
CA ALA A 106 16.58 15.22 8.82
C ALA A 106 16.14 14.65 7.46
N GLN A 107 16.27 13.34 7.25
CA GLN A 107 15.86 12.67 6.01
C GLN A 107 14.34 12.69 5.84
N VAL A 108 13.57 12.38 6.89
CA VAL A 108 12.09 12.47 6.84
C VAL A 108 11.64 13.90 6.52
N LYS A 109 12.29 14.93 7.08
CA LYS A 109 11.98 16.32 6.75
C LYS A 109 12.29 16.69 5.30
N LYS A 110 13.33 16.11 4.69
CA LYS A 110 13.70 16.34 3.28
C LYS A 110 12.78 15.59 2.31
N SER A 111 12.32 14.41 2.68
CA SER A 111 11.45 13.56 1.86
C SER A 111 9.96 13.79 2.11
N ALA A 112 9.61 14.64 3.08
CA ALA A 112 8.24 15.08 3.23
C ALA A 112 7.81 15.71 1.90
N PRO A 113 6.72 15.22 1.25
CA PRO A 113 6.21 15.86 0.06
C PRO A 113 6.02 17.34 0.39
N PRO A 114 6.38 18.28 -0.53
CA PRO A 114 6.06 19.69 -0.31
C PRO A 114 4.60 19.72 0.12
N LYS A 115 4.33 20.34 1.28
CA LYS A 115 2.95 20.53 1.74
C LYS A 115 2.17 20.93 0.49
N PRO A 116 1.09 20.23 0.12
CA PRO A 116 0.43 20.52 -1.15
C PRO A 116 -0.36 21.81 -0.93
N GLU A 117 0.37 22.92 -0.82
CA GLU A 117 -0.12 24.26 -0.51
C GLU A 117 -1.11 24.64 -1.59
N ARG A 118 -0.79 24.33 -2.85
CA ARG A 118 -1.68 24.44 -4.02
C ARG A 118 -2.96 23.62 -3.88
N VAL A 119 -2.91 22.39 -3.36
CA VAL A 119 -4.10 21.54 -3.20
C VAL A 119 -4.97 22.03 -2.04
N ILE A 120 -4.33 22.48 -0.95
CA ILE A 120 -5.03 23.05 0.21
C ILE A 120 -5.64 24.42 -0.14
N GLU A 121 -4.97 25.21 -0.97
CA GLU A 121 -5.44 26.52 -1.46
C GLU A 121 -6.62 26.37 -2.42
N ASN A 122 -6.53 25.48 -3.41
CA ASN A 122 -7.63 25.17 -4.32
C ASN A 122 -8.86 24.61 -3.57
N LEU A 123 -8.65 23.71 -2.59
CA LEU A 123 -9.75 23.20 -1.76
C LEU A 123 -10.39 24.29 -0.87
N ARG A 124 -9.61 25.31 -0.45
CA ARG A 124 -10.15 26.46 0.30
C ARG A 124 -10.96 27.39 -0.60
N GLU A 125 -10.50 27.63 -1.83
CA GLU A 125 -11.24 28.38 -2.83
C GLU A 125 -12.55 27.68 -3.23
N ASP A 126 -12.51 26.37 -3.48
CA ASP A 126 -13.70 25.57 -3.82
C ASP A 126 -14.74 25.61 -2.69
N VAL A 127 -14.31 25.46 -1.44
CA VAL A 127 -15.20 25.56 -0.26
C VAL A 127 -15.74 26.98 -0.07
N ALA A 128 -14.92 28.02 -0.35
CA ALA A 128 -15.37 29.40 -0.29
C ALA A 128 -16.38 29.73 -1.38
N ALA A 129 -16.20 29.22 -2.60
CA ALA A 129 -17.13 29.38 -3.72
C ALA A 129 -18.48 28.72 -3.45
N VAL A 130 -18.47 27.48 -2.92
CA VAL A 130 -19.70 26.76 -2.54
C VAL A 130 -20.43 27.47 -1.39
N LYS A 131 -19.69 28.02 -0.41
CA LYS A 131 -20.29 28.76 0.72
C LYS A 131 -20.84 30.13 0.29
N GLY A 132 -20.19 30.79 -0.67
CA GLY A 132 -20.65 32.07 -1.24
C GLY A 132 -21.92 31.92 -2.09
N GLY A 133 -22.02 30.86 -2.89
CA GLY A 133 -23.19 30.57 -3.72
C GLY A 133 -24.43 30.11 -2.97
N LEU A 134 -24.31 29.77 -1.67
CA LEU A 134 -25.44 29.39 -0.82
C LEU A 134 -26.14 30.58 -0.15
N HIS A 135 -25.55 31.77 -0.20
CA HIS A 135 -26.04 33.00 0.42
C HIS A 135 -26.55 34.05 -0.60
N SER A 136 -26.59 33.70 -1.88
CA SER A 136 -27.12 34.50 -3.00
C SER A 136 -28.37 33.84 -3.58
#